data_AF-A0A225V0K0-F1
#
_entry.id   AF-A0A225V0K0-F1
#
_cell.length_a   1.000
_cell.length_b   1.000
_cell.length_c   1.000
_cell.angle_alpha   90.00
_cell.angle_beta   90.00
_cell.angle_gamma   90.00
#
_symmetry.space_group_name_H-M   'P 1'
#
loop_
_entity.id
_entity.type
_entity.pdbx_description
1 polymer ?
#
loop_
_entity_poly.entity_id
_entity_poly.type
_entity_poly.pdbx_seq_one_letter_code
_entity_poly.pdbx_strand_id
1 'polypeptide(L)'
;MKVARGGNLAVIHNLIEAGADINAIDEKRRTALMHATENGNNLYVVQFLIECGANVNFVDDTKRTALFYAIENHNLNIARFLVKNGADIDATDENGQTSLMLATRKNDLDAVRFLVQNNANVNASGFVKAGAHIDAVDNSGSTALIYAASATNFKIMEFLIKCGANVNAVNNVGKSSLMNASECDDLKAIRLLVKNGTDVKAADIHKWTSIMFAAANGKLKIIRYLVTSGADRSDLQNNMVKMLLRVEGWTLFGTSCEEIGITLFLINVADDCGSTFLMLTAGMGKMDIVQFLVENGADTDATDQHQRTSLLYASARGNWDVVRFLVNIGVNVNAVGIDDGWHGSTALLFAAQWYQFDIIPFLIEAGADPNAVRNDTRKSSLWYASKSNDMNAIRSLVQAGTDVNTSDDSRRTPLIEATCCGNLAVVWFLVDSGADVNNVDNYGQTALIHAAKKGNVDIVRFLIQNGAEMNDISCSWTALMYAVESGSLDTVQFLLEVGADVSIANSHGHTAIYIASTYGYTEIHSLIMQNMPRSSLTAGKNIS
;
A
#
# COMPACT_ATOMS: atom_id res chain seq x y z
N MET A 1 -31.82 -28.35 28.04
CA MET A 1 -30.80 -27.86 27.07
C MET A 1 -29.52 -28.70 27.08
N LYS A 2 -28.70 -28.70 28.14
CA LYS A 2 -27.44 -29.50 28.18
C LYS A 2 -27.65 -30.99 27.84
N VAL A 3 -28.71 -31.59 28.41
CA VAL A 3 -29.08 -32.98 28.15
C VAL A 3 -29.57 -33.20 26.71
N ALA A 4 -30.33 -32.24 26.16
CA ALA A 4 -30.79 -32.25 24.77
C ALA A 4 -29.62 -32.21 23.77
N ARG A 5 -28.60 -31.38 24.06
CA ARG A 5 -27.34 -31.36 23.30
C ARG A 5 -26.60 -32.69 23.36
N GLY A 6 -26.60 -33.34 24.52
CA GLY A 6 -25.95 -34.64 24.73
C GLY A 6 -26.72 -35.87 24.20
N GLY A 7 -27.93 -35.70 23.67
CA GLY A 7 -28.69 -36.80 23.05
C GLY A 7 -29.34 -37.79 24.03
N ASN A 8 -29.32 -37.54 25.35
CA ASN A 8 -29.84 -38.49 26.34
C ASN A 8 -31.36 -38.39 26.50
N LEU A 9 -32.09 -39.13 25.65
CA LEU A 9 -33.55 -39.12 25.60
C LEU A 9 -34.22 -39.48 26.94
N ALA A 10 -33.68 -40.47 27.68
CA ALA A 10 -34.25 -40.91 28.94
C ALA A 10 -34.25 -39.81 30.01
N VAL A 11 -33.16 -39.03 30.09
CA VAL A 11 -33.07 -37.91 31.03
C VAL A 11 -33.97 -36.76 30.57
N ILE A 12 -34.14 -36.54 29.25
CA ILE A 12 -35.06 -35.52 28.73
C ILE A 12 -36.50 -35.86 29.09
N HIS A 13 -36.92 -37.12 28.94
CA HIS A 13 -38.25 -37.60 29.33
C HIS A 13 -38.54 -37.29 30.80
N ASN A 14 -37.66 -37.72 31.70
CA ASN A 14 -37.81 -37.48 33.14
C ASN A 14 -37.89 -35.99 33.49
N LEU A 15 -37.13 -35.13 32.78
CA LEU A 15 -37.17 -33.68 33.01
C LEU A 15 -38.50 -33.06 32.57
N ILE A 16 -39.05 -33.48 31.43
CA ILE A 16 -40.35 -32.99 30.94
C ILE A 16 -41.48 -33.47 31.86
N GLU A 17 -41.48 -34.75 32.28
CA GLU A 17 -42.45 -35.27 33.27
C GLU A 17 -42.36 -34.55 34.62
N ALA A 18 -41.16 -34.15 35.03
CA ALA A 18 -40.94 -33.32 36.23
C ALA A 18 -41.37 -31.85 36.06
N GLY A 19 -41.94 -31.47 34.90
CA GLY A 19 -42.48 -30.14 34.65
C GLY A 19 -41.48 -29.13 34.07
N ALA A 20 -40.36 -29.57 33.50
CA ALA A 20 -39.43 -28.67 32.81
C ALA A 20 -40.12 -28.01 31.60
N ASP A 21 -40.00 -26.68 31.49
CA ASP A 21 -40.50 -25.94 30.34
C ASP A 21 -39.74 -26.32 29.06
N ILE A 22 -40.46 -26.92 28.11
CA ILE A 22 -39.94 -27.39 26.82
C ILE A 22 -39.38 -26.25 25.96
N ASN A 23 -39.89 -25.04 26.14
CA ASN A 23 -39.51 -23.83 25.41
C ASN A 23 -38.64 -22.88 26.24
N ALA A 24 -38.13 -23.35 27.39
CA ALA A 24 -37.14 -22.60 28.16
C ALA A 24 -35.98 -22.17 27.26
N ILE A 25 -35.40 -21.01 27.57
CA ILE A 25 -34.32 -20.38 26.82
C ILE A 25 -33.04 -20.24 27.64
N ASP A 26 -31.89 -20.41 27.01
CA ASP A 26 -30.59 -20.07 27.63
C ASP A 26 -30.29 -18.56 27.50
N GLU A 27 -29.11 -18.15 27.99
CA GLU A 27 -28.64 -16.76 27.92
C GLU A 27 -28.54 -16.21 26.48
N LYS A 28 -28.50 -17.08 25.47
CA LYS A 28 -28.48 -16.73 24.05
C LYS A 28 -29.86 -16.84 23.38
N ARG A 29 -30.91 -16.96 24.19
CA ARG A 29 -32.29 -17.29 23.79
C ARG A 29 -32.47 -18.63 23.08
N ARG A 30 -31.54 -19.58 23.23
CA ARG A 30 -31.64 -20.88 22.55
C ARG A 30 -32.48 -21.88 23.33
N THR A 31 -33.34 -22.60 22.63
CA THR A 31 -34.22 -23.63 23.21
C THR A 31 -33.56 -25.00 23.24
N ALA A 32 -34.12 -25.95 24.00
CA ALA A 32 -33.67 -27.34 23.99
C ALA A 32 -33.67 -27.96 22.58
N LEU A 33 -34.62 -27.55 21.72
CA LEU A 33 -34.71 -27.97 20.33
C LEU A 33 -33.48 -27.53 19.52
N MET A 34 -33.07 -26.26 19.61
CA MET A 34 -31.88 -25.76 18.92
C MET A 34 -30.60 -26.49 19.35
N HIS A 35 -30.46 -26.73 20.66
CA HIS A 35 -29.34 -27.52 21.21
C HIS A 35 -29.33 -28.97 20.70
N ALA A 36 -30.51 -29.58 20.53
CA ALA A 36 -30.63 -30.93 19.97
C ALA A 36 -30.26 -30.97 18.47
N THR A 37 -30.53 -29.89 17.72
CA THR A 37 -30.18 -29.78 16.30
C THR A 37 -28.70 -29.49 16.03
N GLU A 38 -27.96 -28.97 17.02
CA GLU A 38 -26.54 -28.61 16.90
C GLU A 38 -25.62 -29.84 16.76
N ASN A 39 -25.96 -30.96 17.42
CA ASN A 39 -25.16 -32.19 17.36
C ASN A 39 -25.79 -33.20 16.39
N GLY A 40 -25.06 -33.53 15.32
CA GLY A 40 -25.58 -34.12 14.09
C GLY A 40 -26.02 -35.59 14.10
N ASN A 41 -26.62 -36.11 15.16
CA ASN A 41 -27.28 -37.43 15.15
C ASN A 41 -28.47 -37.57 16.12
N ASN A 42 -29.03 -36.47 16.61
CA ASN A 42 -30.08 -36.49 17.62
C ASN A 42 -31.51 -36.39 17.02
N LEU A 43 -31.78 -37.01 15.86
CA LEU A 43 -33.11 -36.94 15.24
C LEU A 43 -34.23 -37.41 16.18
N TYR A 44 -34.00 -38.47 16.95
CA TYR A 44 -34.96 -38.97 17.94
C TYR A 44 -35.26 -37.96 19.05
N VAL A 45 -34.24 -37.21 19.50
CA VAL A 45 -34.45 -36.15 20.50
C VAL A 45 -35.21 -34.98 19.88
N VAL A 46 -34.87 -34.58 18.65
CA VAL A 46 -35.61 -33.54 17.92
C VAL A 46 -37.08 -33.94 17.74
N GLN A 47 -37.34 -35.19 17.34
CA GLN A 47 -38.70 -35.76 17.20
C GLN A 47 -39.47 -35.65 18.52
N PHE A 48 -38.90 -36.19 19.59
CA PHE A 48 -39.52 -36.18 20.90
C PHE A 48 -39.80 -34.77 21.42
N LEU A 49 -38.85 -33.84 21.29
CA LEU A 49 -39.03 -32.46 21.74
C LEU A 49 -40.19 -31.77 20.99
N ILE A 50 -40.33 -31.99 19.68
CA ILE A 50 -41.43 -31.44 18.88
C ILE A 50 -42.77 -32.09 19.25
N GLU A 51 -42.80 -33.41 19.46
CA GLU A 51 -43.99 -34.13 19.96
C GLU A 51 -44.46 -33.62 21.33
N CYS A 52 -43.52 -33.23 22.20
CA CYS A 52 -43.80 -32.59 23.48
C CYS A 52 -44.16 -31.09 23.37
N GLY A 53 -44.31 -30.54 22.16
CA GLY A 53 -44.75 -29.16 21.94
C GLY A 53 -43.63 -28.10 21.90
N ALA A 54 -42.38 -28.49 21.60
CA ALA A 54 -41.33 -27.52 21.33
C ALA A 54 -41.70 -26.63 20.11
N ASN A 55 -41.55 -25.33 20.26
CA ASN A 55 -41.80 -24.38 19.18
C ASN A 55 -40.67 -24.44 18.14
N VAL A 56 -41.00 -24.97 16.96
CA VAL A 56 -40.06 -25.16 15.84
C VAL A 56 -39.50 -23.84 15.28
N ASN A 57 -40.25 -22.75 15.43
CA ASN A 57 -39.93 -21.42 14.92
C ASN A 57 -39.41 -20.47 16.01
N PHE A 58 -39.06 -20.99 17.19
CA PHE A 58 -38.38 -20.17 18.17
C PHE A 58 -37.08 -19.64 17.58
N VAL A 59 -36.70 -18.41 17.95
CA VAL A 59 -35.49 -17.76 17.47
C VAL A 59 -34.56 -17.43 18.63
N ASP A 60 -33.27 -17.61 18.39
CA ASP A 60 -32.21 -17.17 19.31
C ASP A 60 -31.94 -15.67 19.20
N ASP A 61 -30.94 -15.15 19.93
CA ASP A 61 -30.56 -13.73 19.88
C ASP A 61 -30.18 -13.25 18.47
N THR A 62 -29.67 -14.15 17.62
CA THR A 62 -29.29 -13.87 16.23
C THR A 62 -30.43 -14.13 15.24
N LYS A 63 -31.66 -14.26 15.76
CA LYS A 63 -32.87 -14.64 15.01
C LYS A 63 -32.84 -16.01 14.32
N ARG A 64 -31.89 -16.90 14.65
CA ARG A 64 -31.81 -18.23 14.02
C ARG A 64 -32.80 -19.20 14.64
N THR A 65 -33.48 -19.95 13.79
CA THR A 65 -34.38 -21.05 14.17
C THR A 65 -33.64 -22.39 14.24
N ALA A 66 -34.32 -23.44 14.74
CA ALA A 66 -33.82 -24.82 14.69
C ALA A 66 -33.46 -25.29 13.26
N LEU A 67 -34.13 -24.75 12.23
CA LEU A 67 -33.84 -25.07 10.83
C LEU A 67 -32.45 -24.56 10.41
N PHE A 68 -32.05 -23.35 10.83
CA PHE A 68 -30.70 -22.84 10.57
C PHE A 68 -29.65 -23.78 11.13
N TYR A 69 -29.79 -24.22 12.38
CA TYR A 69 -28.84 -25.14 13.01
C TYR A 69 -28.79 -26.50 12.30
N ALA A 70 -29.92 -27.01 11.82
CA ALA A 70 -29.95 -28.25 11.06
C ALA A 70 -29.20 -28.14 9.72
N ILE A 71 -29.39 -27.03 8.99
CA ILE A 71 -28.70 -26.76 7.72
C ILE A 71 -27.21 -26.46 7.96
N GLU A 72 -26.87 -25.67 8.97
CA GLU A 72 -25.49 -25.34 9.33
C GLU A 72 -24.64 -26.59 9.63
N ASN A 73 -25.27 -27.61 10.22
CA ASN A 73 -24.65 -28.87 10.56
C ASN A 73 -24.87 -29.98 9.51
N HIS A 74 -25.31 -29.64 8.30
CA HIS A 74 -25.52 -30.59 7.19
C HIS A 74 -26.48 -31.76 7.52
N ASN A 75 -27.42 -31.56 8.45
CA ASN A 75 -28.34 -32.59 8.93
C ASN A 75 -29.67 -32.54 8.17
N LEU A 76 -29.65 -33.00 6.92
CA LEU A 76 -30.82 -32.95 6.04
C LEU A 76 -32.03 -33.71 6.60
N ASN A 77 -31.82 -34.79 7.35
CA ASN A 77 -32.91 -35.56 7.98
C ASN A 77 -33.65 -34.73 9.04
N ILE A 78 -32.89 -33.98 9.86
CA ILE A 78 -33.44 -33.07 10.86
C ILE A 78 -34.14 -31.90 10.16
N ALA A 79 -33.50 -31.30 9.14
CA ALA A 79 -34.11 -30.21 8.36
C ALA A 79 -35.45 -30.62 7.72
N ARG A 80 -35.51 -31.81 7.09
CA ARG A 80 -36.75 -32.41 6.55
C ARG A 80 -37.83 -32.55 7.61
N PHE A 81 -37.46 -33.04 8.79
CA PHE A 81 -38.39 -33.21 9.89
C PHE A 81 -38.91 -31.88 10.43
N LEU A 82 -38.04 -30.89 10.60
CA LEU A 82 -38.42 -29.54 11.06
C LEU A 82 -39.41 -28.88 10.09
N VAL A 83 -39.11 -28.87 8.79
CA VAL A 83 -40.02 -28.28 7.77
C VAL A 83 -41.36 -29.02 7.71
N LYS A 84 -41.35 -30.36 7.79
CA LYS A 84 -42.58 -31.16 7.88
C LYS A 84 -43.43 -30.78 9.09
N ASN A 85 -42.81 -30.39 10.20
CA ASN A 85 -43.47 -29.96 11.43
C ASN A 85 -43.65 -28.43 11.52
N GLY A 86 -43.71 -27.75 10.37
CA GLY A 86 -44.13 -26.35 10.33
C GLY A 86 -43.02 -25.33 10.50
N ALA A 87 -41.73 -25.73 10.44
CA ALA A 87 -40.66 -24.75 10.35
C ALA A 87 -40.92 -23.76 9.21
N ASP A 88 -40.68 -22.48 9.49
CA ASP A 88 -40.69 -21.43 8.49
C ASP A 88 -39.40 -21.53 7.66
N ILE A 89 -39.56 -21.82 6.38
CA ILE A 89 -38.47 -22.09 5.45
C ILE A 89 -37.77 -20.80 5.01
N ASP A 90 -38.49 -19.68 5.06
CA ASP A 90 -38.03 -18.34 4.66
C ASP A 90 -37.69 -17.47 5.86
N ALA A 91 -37.73 -18.03 7.08
CA ALA A 91 -37.25 -17.35 8.27
C ALA A 91 -35.82 -16.84 8.05
N THR A 92 -35.59 -15.59 8.46
CA THR A 92 -34.31 -14.92 8.31
C THR A 92 -33.59 -14.78 9.64
N ASP A 93 -32.27 -14.90 9.62
CA ASP A 93 -31.43 -14.53 10.76
C ASP A 93 -31.35 -12.99 10.95
N GLU A 94 -30.52 -12.53 11.88
CA GLU A 94 -30.29 -11.10 12.15
C GLU A 94 -29.76 -10.33 10.93
N ASN A 95 -29.08 -11.01 10.01
CA ASN A 95 -28.52 -10.45 8.78
C ASN A 95 -29.49 -10.52 7.60
N GLY A 96 -30.71 -11.02 7.80
CA GLY A 96 -31.67 -11.23 6.72
C GLY A 96 -31.40 -12.51 5.91
N GLN A 97 -30.42 -13.33 6.27
CA GLN A 97 -30.10 -14.55 5.51
C GLN A 97 -31.16 -15.61 5.72
N THR A 98 -31.60 -16.27 4.65
CA THR A 98 -32.49 -17.43 4.73
C THR A 98 -31.71 -18.75 4.86
N SER A 99 -32.41 -19.83 5.22
CA SER A 99 -31.81 -21.18 5.22
C SER A 99 -31.31 -21.60 3.83
N LEU A 100 -31.92 -21.11 2.74
CA LEU A 100 -31.47 -21.36 1.37
C LEU A 100 -30.12 -20.70 1.08
N MET A 101 -29.93 -19.45 1.52
CA MET A 101 -28.66 -18.74 1.38
C MET A 101 -27.56 -19.43 2.20
N LEU A 102 -27.87 -19.85 3.43
CA LEU A 102 -26.93 -20.59 4.27
C LEU A 102 -26.50 -21.92 3.60
N ALA A 103 -27.46 -22.72 3.13
CA ALA A 103 -27.17 -23.96 2.40
C ALA A 103 -26.29 -23.71 1.17
N THR A 104 -26.56 -22.62 0.43
CA THR A 104 -25.79 -22.22 -0.74
C THR A 104 -24.35 -21.85 -0.40
N ARG A 105 -24.13 -21.04 0.64
CA ARG A 105 -22.78 -20.67 1.14
C ARG A 105 -21.98 -21.88 1.62
N LYS A 106 -22.66 -22.87 2.20
CA LYS A 106 -22.07 -24.12 2.67
C LYS A 106 -21.84 -25.15 1.54
N ASN A 107 -22.21 -24.81 0.30
CA ASN A 107 -22.15 -25.71 -0.86
C ASN A 107 -22.91 -27.03 -0.65
N ASP A 108 -24.01 -26.99 0.09
CA ASP A 108 -24.86 -28.16 0.36
C ASP A 108 -25.98 -28.26 -0.68
N LEU A 109 -25.67 -28.92 -1.80
CA LEU A 109 -26.61 -29.06 -2.93
C LEU A 109 -27.87 -29.84 -2.53
N ASP A 110 -27.79 -30.82 -1.63
CA ASP A 110 -28.94 -31.62 -1.24
C ASP A 110 -29.88 -30.84 -0.32
N ALA A 111 -29.33 -30.02 0.58
CA ALA A 111 -30.10 -29.03 1.34
C ALA A 111 -30.74 -27.98 0.43
N VAL A 112 -30.00 -27.43 -0.54
CA VAL A 112 -30.56 -26.47 -1.52
C VAL A 112 -31.70 -27.10 -2.31
N ARG A 113 -31.50 -28.32 -2.83
CA ARG A 113 -32.55 -29.06 -3.56
C ARG A 113 -33.78 -29.25 -2.70
N PHE A 114 -33.59 -29.70 -1.47
CA PHE A 114 -34.68 -29.88 -0.52
C PHE A 114 -35.43 -28.57 -0.28
N LEU A 115 -34.73 -27.48 0.04
CA LEU A 115 -35.34 -26.20 0.39
C LEU A 115 -36.14 -25.60 -0.77
N VAL A 116 -35.63 -25.69 -2.00
CA VAL A 116 -36.28 -25.15 -3.21
C VAL A 116 -37.40 -26.07 -3.74
N GLN A 117 -37.21 -27.39 -3.74
CA GLN A 117 -38.19 -28.35 -4.30
C GLN A 117 -39.30 -28.73 -3.34
N ASN A 118 -39.34 -28.18 -2.12
CA ASN A 118 -40.45 -28.39 -1.21
C ASN A 118 -41.76 -27.96 -1.91
N ASN A 119 -42.54 -28.99 -2.30
CA ASN A 119 -43.84 -28.98 -2.99
C ASN A 119 -43.95 -28.84 -4.52
N ALA A 120 -42.91 -29.12 -5.30
CA ALA A 120 -43.05 -29.23 -6.77
C ALA A 120 -43.47 -30.63 -7.29
N ASN A 121 -44.02 -31.53 -6.47
CA ASN A 121 -44.63 -32.77 -6.96
C ASN A 121 -46.02 -33.02 -6.36
N VAL A 122 -46.97 -33.18 -7.27
CA VAL A 122 -48.43 -33.14 -7.09
C VAL A 122 -48.95 -34.51 -6.66
N ASN A 123 -49.88 -34.55 -5.70
CA ASN A 123 -51.02 -35.49 -5.53
C ASN A 123 -51.29 -35.86 -4.06
N ALA A 124 -51.70 -34.88 -3.24
CA ALA A 124 -52.65 -35.09 -2.15
C ALA A 124 -53.10 -33.74 -1.61
N SER A 125 -54.40 -33.64 -1.38
CA SER A 125 -55.14 -32.51 -0.82
C SER A 125 -54.53 -31.93 0.47
N GLY A 126 -54.41 -30.60 0.52
CA GLY A 126 -54.35 -29.82 1.77
C GLY A 126 -53.00 -29.16 2.07
N PHE A 127 -52.94 -27.84 1.87
CA PHE A 127 -51.84 -26.90 2.19
C PHE A 127 -50.52 -27.09 1.42
N VAL A 128 -50.42 -26.39 0.28
CA VAL A 128 -49.16 -26.23 -0.45
C VAL A 128 -48.34 -25.12 0.24
N LYS A 129 -47.42 -25.45 1.15
CA LYS A 129 -46.34 -24.50 1.50
C LYS A 129 -45.44 -24.38 0.27
N ALA A 130 -45.37 -23.19 -0.32
CA ALA A 130 -44.44 -22.91 -1.40
C ALA A 130 -43.00 -23.20 -0.91
N GLY A 131 -42.16 -23.74 -1.79
CA GLY A 131 -40.73 -23.88 -1.52
C GLY A 131 -40.10 -22.52 -1.18
N ALA A 132 -38.87 -22.55 -0.67
CA ALA A 132 -38.17 -21.33 -0.26
C ALA A 132 -38.23 -20.25 -1.36
N HIS A 133 -38.45 -18.99 -0.98
CA HIS A 133 -38.45 -17.88 -1.92
C HIS A 133 -37.07 -17.75 -2.55
N ILE A 134 -36.95 -18.20 -3.81
CA ILE A 134 -35.66 -18.39 -4.49
C ILE A 134 -34.85 -17.10 -4.68
N ASP A 135 -35.55 -15.97 -4.84
CA ASP A 135 -34.99 -14.63 -4.99
C ASP A 135 -35.15 -13.77 -3.72
N ALA A 136 -35.38 -14.39 -2.56
CA ALA A 136 -35.27 -13.67 -1.29
C ALA A 136 -33.90 -13.00 -1.19
N VAL A 137 -33.86 -11.85 -0.53
CA VAL A 137 -32.65 -11.04 -0.34
C VAL A 137 -32.35 -10.88 1.14
N ASP A 138 -31.06 -10.89 1.48
CA ASP A 138 -30.61 -10.54 2.83
C ASP A 138 -30.50 -9.02 3.01
N ASN A 139 -29.99 -8.57 4.17
CA ASN A 139 -29.81 -7.14 4.44
C ASN A 139 -28.85 -6.44 3.46
N SER A 140 -28.03 -7.20 2.71
CA SER A 140 -27.15 -6.67 1.66
C SER A 140 -27.80 -6.63 0.28
N GLY A 141 -29.04 -7.13 0.14
CA GLY A 141 -29.70 -7.29 -1.14
C GLY A 141 -29.28 -8.57 -1.90
N SER A 142 -28.50 -9.46 -1.29
CA SER A 142 -27.92 -10.62 -1.99
C SER A 142 -28.89 -11.80 -2.02
N THR A 143 -29.07 -12.41 -3.19
CA THR A 143 -29.86 -13.63 -3.38
C THR A 143 -29.01 -14.89 -3.24
N ALA A 144 -29.66 -16.05 -3.13
CA ALA A 144 -28.96 -17.35 -3.17
C ALA A 144 -28.12 -17.53 -4.44
N LEU A 145 -28.58 -17.05 -5.60
CA LEU A 145 -27.82 -17.13 -6.85
C LEU A 145 -26.56 -16.25 -6.83
N ILE A 146 -26.60 -15.07 -6.19
CA ILE A 146 -25.43 -14.20 -6.01
C ILE A 146 -24.39 -14.89 -5.12
N TYR A 147 -24.82 -15.54 -4.03
CA TYR A 147 -23.95 -16.35 -3.18
C TYR A 147 -23.34 -17.55 -3.92
N ALA A 148 -24.15 -18.26 -4.72
CA ALA A 148 -23.68 -19.39 -5.50
C ALA A 148 -22.59 -18.99 -6.52
N ALA A 149 -22.74 -17.83 -7.16
CA ALA A 149 -21.76 -17.28 -8.09
C ALA A 149 -20.46 -16.86 -7.39
N SER A 150 -20.55 -16.16 -6.25
CA SER A 150 -19.37 -15.76 -5.46
C SER A 150 -18.60 -16.95 -4.88
N ALA A 151 -19.29 -18.04 -4.53
CA ALA A 151 -18.68 -19.26 -4.00
C ALA A 151 -18.25 -20.26 -5.09
N THR A 152 -18.41 -19.96 -6.38
CA THR A 152 -18.10 -20.86 -7.51
C THR A 152 -18.87 -22.20 -7.48
N ASN A 153 -20.07 -22.21 -6.91
CA ASN A 153 -20.88 -23.40 -6.72
C ASN A 153 -21.73 -23.73 -7.97
N PHE A 154 -21.07 -24.11 -9.07
CA PHE A 154 -21.70 -24.31 -10.39
C PHE A 154 -22.96 -25.19 -10.37
N LYS A 155 -22.96 -26.32 -9.66
CA LYS A 155 -24.13 -27.22 -9.59
C LYS A 155 -25.33 -26.58 -8.88
N ILE A 156 -25.07 -25.74 -7.88
CA ILE A 156 -26.11 -24.99 -7.18
C ILE A 156 -26.63 -23.88 -8.09
N MET A 157 -25.76 -23.16 -8.79
CA MET A 157 -26.17 -22.15 -9.78
C MET A 157 -27.07 -22.75 -10.87
N GLU A 158 -26.64 -23.85 -11.49
CA GLU A 158 -27.42 -24.55 -12.51
C GLU A 158 -28.80 -24.95 -11.99
N PHE A 159 -28.85 -25.47 -10.76
CA PHE A 159 -30.09 -25.87 -10.13
C PHE A 159 -31.01 -24.67 -9.82
N LEU A 160 -30.49 -23.60 -9.23
CA LEU A 160 -31.25 -22.40 -8.91
C LEU A 160 -31.81 -21.72 -10.18
N ILE A 161 -30.99 -21.59 -11.22
CA ILE A 161 -31.42 -21.03 -12.51
C ILE A 161 -32.51 -21.91 -13.14
N LYS A 162 -32.36 -23.24 -13.08
CA LYS A 162 -33.39 -24.18 -13.56
C LYS A 162 -34.70 -24.05 -12.79
N CYS A 163 -34.65 -23.67 -11.51
CA CYS A 163 -35.81 -23.42 -10.67
C CYS A 163 -36.36 -21.98 -10.79
N GLY A 164 -35.83 -21.15 -11.69
CA GLY A 164 -36.37 -19.83 -12.00
C GLY A 164 -35.74 -18.68 -11.22
N ALA A 165 -34.55 -18.85 -10.64
CA ALA A 165 -33.83 -17.75 -9.99
C ALA A 165 -33.55 -16.60 -10.98
N ASN A 166 -33.74 -15.36 -10.55
CA ASN A 166 -33.51 -14.18 -11.35
C ASN A 166 -32.01 -13.97 -11.61
N VAL A 167 -31.57 -14.28 -12.83
CA VAL A 167 -30.16 -14.12 -13.26
C VAL A 167 -29.67 -12.67 -13.35
N ASN A 168 -30.59 -11.70 -13.28
CA ASN A 168 -30.33 -10.26 -13.33
C ASN A 168 -30.51 -9.58 -11.97
N ALA A 169 -30.75 -10.35 -10.89
CA ALA A 169 -30.77 -9.80 -9.54
C ALA A 169 -29.42 -9.14 -9.21
N VAL A 170 -29.49 -7.99 -8.54
CA VAL A 170 -28.34 -7.25 -8.04
C VAL A 170 -28.51 -6.99 -6.55
N ASN A 171 -27.39 -6.96 -5.83
CA ASN A 171 -27.39 -6.58 -4.42
C ASN A 171 -27.42 -5.04 -4.23
N ASN A 172 -27.33 -4.56 -2.99
CA ASN A 172 -27.41 -3.13 -2.67
C ASN A 172 -26.27 -2.29 -3.27
N VAL A 173 -25.15 -2.91 -3.69
CA VAL A 173 -24.07 -2.23 -4.43
C VAL A 173 -24.18 -2.41 -5.93
N GLY A 174 -25.26 -3.01 -6.44
CA GLY A 174 -25.47 -3.25 -7.86
C GLY A 174 -24.68 -4.43 -8.43
N LYS A 175 -24.02 -5.26 -7.61
CA LYS A 175 -23.29 -6.44 -8.09
C LYS A 175 -24.25 -7.56 -8.47
N SER A 176 -24.11 -8.07 -9.69
CA SER A 176 -24.86 -9.23 -10.21
C SER A 176 -24.10 -10.56 -10.05
N SER A 177 -24.80 -11.68 -10.24
CA SER A 177 -24.16 -13.00 -10.31
C SER A 177 -23.10 -13.11 -11.41
N LEU A 178 -23.26 -12.40 -12.54
CA LEU A 178 -22.26 -12.38 -13.60
C LEU A 178 -21.01 -11.60 -13.22
N MET A 179 -21.15 -10.49 -12.50
CA MET A 179 -20.00 -9.74 -11.95
C MET A 179 -19.20 -10.60 -10.97
N ASN A 180 -19.87 -11.25 -10.02
CA ASN A 180 -19.20 -12.16 -9.08
C ASN A 180 -18.52 -13.35 -9.79
N ALA A 181 -19.19 -13.98 -10.77
CA ALA A 181 -18.59 -15.08 -11.52
C ALA A 181 -17.38 -14.62 -12.38
N SER A 182 -17.37 -13.37 -12.83
CA SER A 182 -16.25 -12.75 -13.56
C SER A 182 -15.06 -12.45 -12.66
N GLU A 183 -15.30 -12.15 -11.38
CA GLU A 183 -14.27 -11.95 -10.36
C GLU A 183 -13.59 -13.29 -10.01
N CYS A 184 -14.35 -14.41 -9.97
CA CYS A 184 -13.86 -15.72 -9.53
C CYS A 184 -13.30 -16.65 -10.62
N ASP A 185 -13.09 -16.18 -11.86
CA ASP A 185 -12.60 -16.98 -13.01
C ASP A 185 -13.47 -18.18 -13.42
N ASP A 186 -14.77 -18.17 -13.12
CA ASP A 186 -15.65 -19.31 -13.43
C ASP A 186 -16.30 -19.16 -14.83
N LEU A 187 -15.53 -19.49 -15.86
CA LEU A 187 -16.01 -19.44 -17.26
C LEU A 187 -17.24 -20.35 -17.49
N LYS A 188 -17.41 -21.44 -16.73
CA LYS A 188 -18.58 -22.32 -16.86
C LYS A 188 -19.82 -21.62 -16.33
N ALA A 189 -19.74 -21.03 -15.14
CA ALA A 189 -20.81 -20.22 -14.57
C ALA A 189 -21.18 -19.03 -15.46
N ILE A 190 -20.19 -18.32 -16.00
CA ILE A 190 -20.42 -17.21 -16.94
C ILE A 190 -21.20 -17.67 -18.17
N ARG A 191 -20.79 -18.77 -18.80
CA ARG A 191 -21.50 -19.33 -19.96
C ARG A 191 -22.93 -19.72 -19.61
N LEU A 192 -23.15 -20.30 -18.42
CA LEU A 192 -24.47 -20.66 -17.93
C LEU A 192 -25.35 -19.41 -17.73
N LEU A 193 -24.83 -18.37 -17.09
CA LEU A 193 -25.54 -17.11 -16.85
C LEU A 193 -25.90 -16.39 -18.16
N VAL A 194 -24.91 -16.18 -19.03
CA VAL A 194 -25.11 -15.53 -20.34
C VAL A 194 -26.14 -16.29 -21.19
N LYS A 195 -26.06 -17.63 -21.23
CA LYS A 195 -27.03 -18.46 -21.95
C LYS A 195 -28.47 -18.32 -21.42
N ASN A 196 -28.64 -17.98 -20.15
CA ASN A 196 -29.95 -17.80 -19.51
C ASN A 196 -30.40 -16.32 -19.46
N GLY A 197 -29.76 -15.43 -20.24
CA GLY A 197 -30.26 -14.07 -20.45
C GLY A 197 -29.81 -13.04 -19.41
N THR A 198 -28.62 -13.22 -18.81
CA THR A 198 -28.03 -12.15 -18.00
C THR A 198 -27.70 -10.92 -18.85
N ASP A 199 -27.97 -9.73 -18.32
CA ASP A 199 -27.51 -8.46 -18.88
C ASP A 199 -25.99 -8.33 -18.70
N VAL A 200 -25.28 -8.54 -19.81
CA VAL A 200 -23.80 -8.49 -19.88
C VAL A 200 -23.27 -7.06 -19.71
N LYS A 201 -24.13 -6.04 -19.92
CA LYS A 201 -23.77 -4.61 -19.87
C LYS A 201 -24.11 -3.94 -18.55
N ALA A 202 -24.80 -4.67 -17.65
CA ALA A 202 -25.14 -4.15 -16.33
C ALA A 202 -23.88 -3.66 -15.61
N ALA A 203 -24.02 -2.54 -14.92
CA ALA A 203 -22.96 -1.89 -14.15
C ALA A 203 -23.39 -1.74 -12.68
N ASP A 204 -22.44 -1.87 -11.77
CA ASP A 204 -22.67 -1.67 -10.33
C ASP A 204 -22.77 -0.17 -9.97
N ILE A 205 -22.93 0.17 -8.69
CA ILE A 205 -23.03 1.58 -8.25
C ILE A 205 -21.75 2.40 -8.57
N HIS A 206 -20.62 1.73 -8.79
CA HIS A 206 -19.34 2.31 -9.15
C HIS A 206 -19.11 2.30 -10.68
N LYS A 207 -20.13 1.93 -11.46
CA LYS A 207 -20.07 1.77 -12.92
C LYS A 207 -19.14 0.64 -13.39
N TRP A 208 -18.84 -0.34 -12.55
CA TRP A 208 -18.10 -1.53 -12.95
C TRP A 208 -19.01 -2.52 -13.69
N THR A 209 -18.61 -2.95 -14.88
CA THR A 209 -19.29 -4.03 -15.61
C THR A 209 -18.55 -5.37 -15.49
N SER A 210 -19.20 -6.48 -15.83
CA SER A 210 -18.59 -7.82 -15.73
C SER A 210 -17.28 -7.96 -16.51
N ILE A 211 -17.14 -7.26 -17.66
CA ILE A 211 -15.89 -7.25 -18.43
C ILE A 211 -14.77 -6.51 -17.68
N MET A 212 -15.10 -5.49 -16.88
CA MET A 212 -14.12 -4.80 -16.03
C MET A 212 -13.67 -5.70 -14.87
N PHE A 213 -14.57 -6.45 -14.22
CA PHE A 213 -14.20 -7.46 -13.20
C PHE A 213 -13.36 -8.60 -13.79
N ALA A 214 -13.61 -9.03 -15.03
CA ALA A 214 -12.81 -10.05 -15.70
C ALA A 214 -11.42 -9.53 -16.09
N ALA A 215 -11.36 -8.30 -16.61
CA ALA A 215 -10.11 -7.58 -16.80
C ALA A 215 -9.35 -7.43 -15.48
N ALA A 216 -10.10 -7.32 -14.36
CA ALA A 216 -9.54 -7.19 -13.03
C ALA A 216 -8.56 -8.24 -12.63
N ASN A 217 -8.91 -9.45 -12.99
CA ASN A 217 -8.20 -10.62 -12.55
C ASN A 217 -7.37 -11.20 -13.71
N GLY A 218 -7.15 -10.43 -14.80
CA GLY A 218 -6.38 -10.85 -15.97
C GLY A 218 -7.03 -11.99 -16.78
N LYS A 219 -8.36 -12.12 -16.75
CA LYS A 219 -9.07 -13.30 -17.26
C LYS A 219 -9.40 -13.22 -18.74
N LEU A 220 -8.38 -13.33 -19.59
CA LEU A 220 -8.49 -13.18 -21.06
C LEU A 220 -9.58 -14.05 -21.70
N LYS A 221 -9.74 -15.30 -21.26
CA LYS A 221 -10.77 -16.21 -21.80
C LYS A 221 -12.19 -15.71 -21.51
N ILE A 222 -12.40 -15.13 -20.33
CA ILE A 222 -13.66 -14.53 -19.93
C ILE A 222 -13.90 -13.24 -20.68
N ILE A 223 -12.89 -12.36 -20.78
CA ILE A 223 -12.98 -11.12 -21.56
C ILE A 223 -13.40 -11.40 -23.00
N ARG A 224 -12.72 -12.36 -23.68
CA ARG A 224 -13.09 -12.78 -25.04
C ARG A 224 -14.55 -13.22 -25.11
N TYR A 225 -14.97 -14.07 -24.18
CA TYR A 225 -16.33 -14.58 -24.16
C TYR A 225 -17.37 -13.48 -23.92
N LEU A 226 -17.14 -12.58 -22.95
CA LEU A 226 -18.03 -11.46 -22.65
C LEU A 226 -18.14 -10.49 -23.83
N VAL A 227 -17.03 -10.17 -24.51
CA VAL A 227 -17.04 -9.35 -25.73
C VAL A 227 -17.86 -10.01 -26.84
N THR A 228 -17.69 -11.32 -27.06
CA THR A 228 -18.50 -12.05 -28.04
C THR A 228 -19.97 -12.17 -27.63
N SER A 229 -20.26 -12.00 -26.34
CA SER A 229 -21.61 -12.04 -25.78
C SER A 229 -22.26 -10.65 -25.68
N GLY A 230 -21.62 -9.61 -26.24
CA GLY A 230 -22.19 -8.27 -26.32
C GLY A 230 -21.76 -7.27 -25.24
N ALA A 231 -20.72 -7.57 -24.44
CA ALA A 231 -20.12 -6.58 -23.53
C ALA A 231 -19.55 -5.38 -24.31
N ASP A 232 -19.75 -4.17 -23.78
CA ASP A 232 -19.25 -2.95 -24.43
C ASP A 232 -17.72 -2.85 -24.30
N ARG A 233 -17.03 -2.85 -25.44
CA ARG A 233 -15.56 -2.78 -25.48
C ARG A 233 -15.03 -1.45 -24.92
N SER A 234 -15.83 -0.39 -24.94
CA SER A 234 -15.50 0.90 -24.33
C SER A 234 -15.37 0.82 -22.80
N ASP A 235 -15.96 -0.19 -22.16
CA ASP A 235 -15.79 -0.39 -20.71
C ASP A 235 -14.36 -0.77 -20.35
N LEU A 236 -13.63 -1.40 -21.28
CA LEU A 236 -12.19 -1.63 -21.13
C LEU A 236 -11.36 -0.34 -21.25
N GLN A 237 -11.95 0.74 -21.76
CA GLN A 237 -11.32 2.07 -21.86
C GLN A 237 -11.48 2.87 -20.57
N ASN A 238 -12.37 2.44 -19.68
CA ASN A 238 -12.60 3.03 -18.36
C ASN A 238 -11.41 2.71 -17.42
N ASN A 239 -10.95 3.70 -16.63
CA ASN A 239 -9.61 3.83 -16.02
C ASN A 239 -9.11 2.70 -15.10
N MET A 240 -9.92 1.68 -14.94
CA MET A 240 -9.80 0.64 -13.95
C MET A 240 -9.32 -0.66 -14.59
N VAL A 241 -9.65 -0.93 -15.85
CA VAL A 241 -8.98 -1.99 -16.63
C VAL A 241 -7.48 -1.68 -16.81
N LYS A 242 -7.14 -0.38 -16.87
CA LYS A 242 -5.75 0.13 -16.78
C LYS A 242 -5.11 -0.11 -15.40
N MET A 243 -5.91 -0.14 -14.34
CA MET A 243 -5.50 -0.41 -12.95
C MET A 243 -5.27 -1.90 -12.68
N LEU A 244 -5.85 -2.78 -13.49
CA LEU A 244 -5.89 -4.22 -13.26
C LEU A 244 -4.72 -4.98 -13.89
N LEU A 245 -3.96 -4.30 -14.75
CA LEU A 245 -2.60 -4.69 -15.10
C LEU A 245 -1.59 -4.43 -13.95
N ARG A 246 -2.00 -3.84 -12.82
CA ARG A 246 -1.07 -3.20 -11.86
C ARG A 246 -0.71 -3.98 -10.59
N VAL A 247 -1.37 -5.06 -10.15
CA VAL A 247 -1.15 -5.54 -8.75
C VAL A 247 -0.87 -7.04 -8.51
N GLU A 248 -1.41 -8.04 -9.21
CA GLU A 248 -1.27 -9.44 -8.73
C GLU A 248 -0.85 -10.50 -9.76
N GLY A 249 0.39 -10.41 -10.26
CA GLY A 249 1.15 -11.63 -10.58
C GLY A 249 1.22 -12.04 -12.06
N TRP A 250 1.77 -11.18 -12.92
CA TRP A 250 2.46 -11.69 -14.11
C TRP A 250 3.90 -12.06 -13.73
N THR A 251 4.06 -13.30 -13.27
CA THR A 251 5.22 -14.07 -13.70
C THR A 251 5.05 -14.33 -15.20
N LEU A 252 5.92 -13.71 -16.01
CA LEU A 252 6.11 -14.06 -17.41
C LEU A 252 6.51 -15.55 -17.50
N PHE A 253 5.54 -16.44 -17.61
CA PHE A 253 5.77 -17.81 -18.07
C PHE A 253 4.76 -18.15 -19.17
N GLY A 254 5.19 -17.97 -20.41
CA GLY A 254 4.90 -18.96 -21.46
C GLY A 254 3.71 -18.74 -22.39
N THR A 255 3.40 -17.51 -22.82
CA THR A 255 2.57 -17.35 -24.04
C THR A 255 3.25 -16.46 -25.07
N SER A 256 3.29 -16.96 -26.30
CA SER A 256 4.05 -16.45 -27.44
C SER A 256 3.54 -15.09 -27.92
N CYS A 257 4.47 -14.28 -28.42
CA CYS A 257 4.31 -12.92 -28.91
C CYS A 257 3.40 -12.74 -30.16
N GLU A 258 2.43 -13.64 -30.42
CA GLU A 258 1.64 -13.61 -31.67
C GLU A 258 0.25 -12.94 -31.54
N GLU A 259 -0.18 -12.50 -30.35
CA GLU A 259 -1.50 -11.86 -30.17
C GLU A 259 -1.43 -10.31 -30.04
N ILE A 260 -0.60 -9.66 -30.88
CA ILE A 260 -0.26 -8.22 -30.85
C ILE A 260 -1.33 -7.29 -31.50
N GLY A 261 -2.37 -7.83 -32.14
CA GLY A 261 -3.31 -7.03 -32.95
C GLY A 261 -4.18 -6.01 -32.20
N ILE A 262 -4.30 -6.10 -30.87
CA ILE A 262 -5.10 -5.18 -30.04
C ILE A 262 -4.21 -4.08 -29.41
N THR A 263 -2.90 -4.28 -29.38
CA THR A 263 -1.94 -3.47 -28.61
C THR A 263 -1.60 -2.13 -29.28
N LEU A 264 -1.58 -2.07 -30.62
CA LEU A 264 -1.11 -0.88 -31.35
C LEU A 264 -1.99 0.37 -31.15
N PHE A 265 -3.30 0.21 -30.90
CA PHE A 265 -4.22 1.36 -30.76
C PHE A 265 -4.17 2.02 -29.37
N LEU A 266 -3.64 1.33 -28.35
CA LEU A 266 -3.72 1.77 -26.95
C LEU A 266 -2.34 2.06 -26.32
N ILE A 267 -1.26 1.97 -27.08
CA ILE A 267 0.12 1.96 -26.55
C ILE A 267 0.52 3.24 -25.81
N ASN A 268 -0.06 4.38 -26.19
CA ASN A 268 0.22 5.71 -25.62
C ASN A 268 -0.89 6.26 -24.72
N VAL A 269 -1.83 5.39 -24.30
CA VAL A 269 -2.92 5.82 -23.43
C VAL A 269 -2.39 6.06 -22.00
N ALA A 270 -2.77 7.21 -21.44
CA ALA A 270 -2.42 7.62 -20.08
C ALA A 270 -3.54 7.31 -19.06
N ASP A 271 -3.17 7.25 -17.77
CA ASP A 271 -4.10 7.27 -16.64
C ASP A 271 -4.61 8.68 -16.32
N ASP A 272 -5.43 8.82 -15.27
CA ASP A 272 -5.99 10.12 -14.85
C ASP A 272 -4.93 11.13 -14.41
N CYS A 273 -3.74 10.65 -14.03
CA CYS A 273 -2.58 11.47 -13.71
C CYS A 273 -1.70 11.74 -14.95
N GLY A 274 -2.13 11.37 -16.15
CA GLY A 274 -1.34 11.49 -17.37
C GLY A 274 -0.23 10.44 -17.52
N SER A 275 -0.11 9.47 -16.61
CA SER A 275 0.97 8.48 -16.65
C SER A 275 0.72 7.42 -17.72
N THR A 276 1.65 7.25 -18.66
CA THR A 276 1.60 6.17 -19.66
C THR A 276 2.07 4.84 -19.08
N PHE A 277 1.71 3.73 -19.74
CA PHE A 277 2.17 2.41 -19.29
C PHE A 277 3.70 2.26 -19.36
N LEU A 278 4.34 2.93 -20.32
CA LEU A 278 5.79 3.01 -20.41
C LEU A 278 6.41 3.67 -19.18
N MET A 279 5.85 4.78 -18.67
CA MET A 279 6.36 5.43 -17.45
C MET A 279 6.29 4.52 -16.22
N LEU A 280 5.15 3.85 -16.04
CA LEU A 280 4.92 2.98 -14.89
C LEU A 280 5.85 1.76 -14.91
N THR A 281 5.96 1.10 -16.07
CA THR A 281 6.83 -0.07 -16.24
C THR A 281 8.31 0.31 -16.17
N ALA A 282 8.68 1.50 -16.64
CA ALA A 282 10.01 2.06 -16.50
C ALA A 282 10.37 2.32 -15.03
N GLY A 283 9.45 2.87 -14.22
CA GLY A 283 9.62 3.04 -12.78
C GLY A 283 9.63 1.72 -11.98
N MET A 284 8.97 0.68 -12.49
CA MET A 284 8.99 -0.67 -11.88
C MET A 284 10.17 -1.53 -12.33
N GLY A 285 10.97 -1.08 -13.30
CA GLY A 285 12.13 -1.82 -13.81
C GLY A 285 11.75 -3.04 -14.66
N LYS A 286 10.57 -3.05 -15.29
CA LYS A 286 10.10 -4.18 -16.11
C LYS A 286 10.66 -4.10 -17.54
N MET A 287 11.95 -4.37 -17.68
CA MET A 287 12.71 -4.18 -18.92
C MET A 287 12.08 -4.87 -20.14
N ASP A 288 11.66 -6.14 -20.01
CA ASP A 288 11.02 -6.87 -21.12
C ASP A 288 9.75 -6.16 -21.64
N ILE A 289 8.98 -5.56 -20.73
CA ILE A 289 7.75 -4.82 -21.08
C ILE A 289 8.11 -3.46 -21.67
N VAL A 290 9.09 -2.76 -21.10
CA VAL A 290 9.60 -1.48 -21.63
C VAL A 290 10.07 -1.64 -23.08
N GLN A 291 10.88 -2.66 -23.35
CA GLN A 291 11.39 -2.94 -24.70
C GLN A 291 10.24 -3.24 -25.66
N PHE A 292 9.32 -4.13 -25.29
CA PHE A 292 8.16 -4.44 -26.10
C PHE A 292 7.33 -3.20 -26.42
N LEU A 293 7.09 -2.32 -25.45
CA LEU A 293 6.31 -1.09 -25.65
C LEU A 293 7.01 -0.15 -26.63
N VAL A 294 8.31 0.09 -26.45
CA VAL A 294 9.09 0.95 -27.34
C VAL A 294 9.14 0.39 -28.78
N GLU A 295 9.38 -0.91 -28.95
CA GLU A 295 9.38 -1.57 -30.26
C GLU A 295 8.03 -1.48 -30.98
N ASN A 296 6.93 -1.34 -30.24
CA ASN A 296 5.58 -1.20 -30.78
C ASN A 296 5.10 0.26 -30.89
N GLY A 297 5.99 1.25 -30.73
CA GLY A 297 5.70 2.66 -30.97
C GLY A 297 5.18 3.44 -29.75
N ALA A 298 5.54 3.01 -28.53
CA ALA A 298 5.31 3.82 -27.35
C ALA A 298 6.05 5.17 -27.45
N ASP A 299 5.37 6.25 -27.12
CA ASP A 299 5.93 7.59 -27.02
C ASP A 299 6.80 7.67 -25.75
N THR A 300 8.11 7.69 -25.98
CA THR A 300 9.13 7.64 -24.93
C THR A 300 9.28 8.95 -24.17
N ASP A 301 8.93 10.05 -24.81
CA ASP A 301 9.02 11.41 -24.27
C ASP A 301 7.65 11.97 -23.85
N ALA A 302 6.59 11.17 -23.93
CA ALA A 302 5.31 11.49 -23.32
C ALA A 302 5.51 11.89 -21.85
N THR A 303 4.66 12.79 -21.36
CA THR A 303 4.73 13.33 -20.00
C THR A 303 3.43 13.14 -19.24
N ASP A 304 3.53 12.87 -17.93
CA ASP A 304 2.37 12.88 -17.04
C ASP A 304 1.91 14.31 -16.68
N GLN A 305 0.90 14.45 -15.82
CA GLN A 305 0.40 15.75 -15.34
C GLN A 305 1.46 16.58 -14.60
N HIS A 306 2.52 15.92 -14.13
CA HIS A 306 3.68 16.54 -13.50
C HIS A 306 4.86 16.67 -14.47
N GLN A 307 4.65 16.57 -15.78
CA GLN A 307 5.71 16.68 -16.79
C GLN A 307 6.80 15.58 -16.68
N ARG A 308 6.54 14.47 -15.98
CA ARG A 308 7.50 13.37 -15.83
C ARG A 308 7.45 12.43 -17.02
N THR A 309 8.63 12.12 -17.56
CA THR A 309 8.84 11.15 -18.66
C THR A 309 9.17 9.76 -18.12
N SER A 310 9.19 8.76 -19.00
CA SER A 310 9.60 7.40 -18.66
C SER A 310 11.02 7.32 -18.06
N LEU A 311 11.95 8.13 -18.56
CA LEU A 311 13.31 8.22 -18.02
C LEU A 311 13.32 8.76 -16.58
N LEU A 312 12.55 9.81 -16.29
CA LEU A 312 12.45 10.39 -14.94
C LEU A 312 11.96 9.36 -13.91
N TYR A 313 10.97 8.53 -14.27
CA TYR A 313 10.51 7.41 -13.43
C TYR A 313 11.59 6.34 -13.21
N ALA A 314 12.30 5.94 -14.26
CA ALA A 314 13.36 4.93 -14.17
C ALA A 314 14.55 5.42 -13.32
N SER A 315 14.97 6.69 -13.51
CA SER A 315 16.07 7.30 -12.79
C SER A 315 15.76 7.48 -11.29
N ALA A 316 14.54 7.88 -10.93
CA ALA A 316 14.14 8.01 -9.52
C ALA A 316 14.17 6.68 -8.75
N ARG A 317 14.01 5.54 -9.44
CA ARG A 317 13.98 4.20 -8.86
C ARG A 317 15.26 3.39 -9.05
N GLY A 318 16.24 3.93 -9.77
CA GLY A 318 17.52 3.26 -10.01
C GLY A 318 17.44 2.08 -10.97
N ASN A 319 16.46 2.04 -11.87
CA ASN A 319 16.29 0.92 -12.80
C ASN A 319 17.32 1.00 -13.93
N TRP A 320 18.57 0.62 -13.65
CA TRP A 320 19.72 0.77 -14.55
C TRP A 320 19.49 0.26 -15.97
N ASP A 321 18.97 -0.96 -16.12
CA ASP A 321 18.76 -1.56 -17.45
C ASP A 321 17.75 -0.75 -18.29
N VAL A 322 16.70 -0.25 -17.65
CA VAL A 322 15.70 0.62 -18.27
C VAL A 322 16.29 1.99 -18.62
N VAL A 323 17.02 2.61 -17.68
CA VAL A 323 17.71 3.90 -17.93
C VAL A 323 18.65 3.77 -19.12
N ARG A 324 19.48 2.73 -19.14
CA ARG A 324 20.41 2.45 -20.23
C ARG A 324 19.68 2.28 -21.56
N PHE A 325 18.61 1.50 -21.58
CA PHE A 325 17.82 1.27 -22.79
C PHE A 325 17.19 2.57 -23.31
N LEU A 326 16.48 3.32 -22.45
CA LEU A 326 15.81 4.56 -22.83
C LEU A 326 16.81 5.61 -23.33
N VAL A 327 17.96 5.77 -22.67
CA VAL A 327 18.99 6.70 -23.13
C VAL A 327 19.56 6.29 -24.49
N ASN A 328 19.81 4.99 -24.71
CA ASN A 328 20.37 4.50 -25.98
C ASN A 328 19.42 4.65 -27.18
N ILE A 329 18.11 4.72 -26.97
CA ILE A 329 17.13 5.00 -28.03
C ILE A 329 16.96 6.51 -28.30
N GLY A 330 17.66 7.38 -27.55
CA GLY A 330 17.72 8.82 -27.82
C GLY A 330 16.63 9.67 -27.18
N VAL A 331 16.05 9.23 -26.05
CA VAL A 331 15.08 10.06 -25.29
C VAL A 331 15.70 11.37 -24.81
N ASN A 332 14.87 12.36 -24.50
CA ASN A 332 15.36 13.62 -23.93
C ASN A 332 15.89 13.42 -22.50
N VAL A 333 17.22 13.28 -22.37
CA VAL A 333 17.93 13.11 -21.08
C VAL A 333 17.73 14.30 -20.14
N ASN A 334 17.52 15.49 -20.70
CA ASN A 334 17.34 16.74 -19.95
C ASN A 334 15.85 17.13 -19.80
N ALA A 335 14.93 16.19 -19.98
CA ALA A 335 13.52 16.42 -19.67
C ALA A 335 13.36 16.85 -18.20
N VAL A 336 12.53 17.88 -18.00
CA VAL A 336 12.29 18.48 -16.69
C VAL A 336 10.90 18.08 -16.21
N GLY A 337 10.85 17.37 -15.10
CA GLY A 337 9.63 17.00 -14.41
C GLY A 337 9.35 17.84 -13.17
N ILE A 338 8.15 17.65 -12.65
CA ILE A 338 7.62 18.11 -11.37
C ILE A 338 7.32 16.84 -10.57
N ASP A 339 7.39 16.88 -9.25
CA ASP A 339 7.06 15.76 -8.37
C ASP A 339 6.40 16.32 -7.13
N ASP A 340 5.16 15.99 -6.77
CA ASP A 340 4.47 16.35 -5.50
C ASP A 340 5.09 17.45 -4.60
N GLY A 341 5.13 18.71 -5.07
CA GLY A 341 5.70 19.87 -4.35
C GLY A 341 7.15 20.27 -4.72
N TRP A 342 7.74 19.58 -5.68
CA TRP A 342 9.14 19.61 -6.10
C TRP A 342 9.21 19.99 -7.59
N HIS A 343 9.79 21.14 -7.92
CA HIS A 343 9.87 21.64 -9.30
C HIS A 343 11.28 21.55 -9.88
N GLY A 344 11.41 21.24 -11.17
CA GLY A 344 12.68 21.33 -11.90
C GLY A 344 13.56 20.07 -11.82
N SER A 345 12.96 18.88 -11.68
CA SER A 345 13.73 17.64 -11.54
C SER A 345 14.10 17.07 -12.91
N THR A 346 15.40 16.94 -13.20
CA THR A 346 15.93 16.16 -14.34
C THR A 346 16.21 14.71 -13.92
N ALA A 347 16.47 13.83 -14.89
CA ALA A 347 16.88 12.46 -14.61
C ALA A 347 18.13 12.39 -13.70
N LEU A 348 19.11 13.28 -13.93
CA LEU A 348 20.32 13.39 -13.13
C LEU A 348 20.05 13.91 -11.70
N LEU A 349 19.11 14.84 -11.53
CA LEU A 349 18.70 15.33 -10.21
C LEU A 349 17.97 14.25 -9.41
N PHE A 350 17.05 13.50 -10.04
CA PHE A 350 16.38 12.38 -9.37
C PHE A 350 17.35 11.27 -8.99
N ALA A 351 18.29 10.95 -9.87
CA ALA A 351 19.35 9.98 -9.58
C ALA A 351 20.10 10.36 -8.29
N ALA A 352 20.58 11.59 -8.21
CA ALA A 352 21.34 12.07 -7.05
C ALA A 352 20.46 12.16 -5.79
N GLN A 353 19.23 12.65 -5.91
CA GLN A 353 18.30 12.82 -4.78
C GLN A 353 17.91 11.48 -4.13
N TRP A 354 17.68 10.45 -4.95
CA TRP A 354 17.27 9.13 -4.50
C TRP A 354 18.44 8.15 -4.34
N TYR A 355 19.67 8.67 -4.30
CA TYR A 355 20.90 7.91 -4.04
C TYR A 355 21.19 6.81 -5.07
N GLN A 356 20.76 7.01 -6.32
CA GLN A 356 20.99 6.11 -7.44
C GLN A 356 22.31 6.49 -8.13
N PHE A 357 23.41 6.31 -7.41
CA PHE A 357 24.71 6.82 -7.83
C PHE A 357 25.31 6.08 -9.03
N ASP A 358 24.98 4.79 -9.21
CA ASP A 358 25.45 3.99 -10.35
C ASP A 358 24.97 4.54 -11.71
N ILE A 359 23.79 5.17 -11.76
CA ILE A 359 23.25 5.74 -13.01
C ILE A 359 23.85 7.11 -13.37
N ILE A 360 24.48 7.81 -12.42
CA ILE A 360 24.96 9.19 -12.61
C ILE A 360 26.05 9.30 -13.69
N PRO A 361 27.14 8.50 -13.66
CA PRO A 361 28.18 8.59 -14.69
C PRO A 361 27.61 8.37 -16.09
N PHE A 362 26.71 7.41 -16.23
CA PHE A 362 26.07 7.10 -17.50
C PHE A 362 25.16 8.23 -18.01
N LEU A 363 24.36 8.86 -17.14
CA LEU A 363 23.54 10.01 -17.53
C LEU A 363 24.40 11.21 -17.97
N ILE A 364 25.53 11.45 -17.29
CA ILE A 364 26.51 12.50 -17.66
C ILE A 364 27.10 12.20 -19.05
N GLU A 365 27.56 10.97 -19.29
CA GLU A 365 28.09 10.54 -20.59
C GLU A 365 27.05 10.70 -21.72
N ALA A 366 25.77 10.53 -21.39
CA ALA A 366 24.64 10.73 -22.29
C ALA A 366 24.23 12.19 -22.51
N GLY A 367 24.96 13.16 -21.92
CA GLY A 367 24.70 14.59 -22.10
C GLY A 367 23.68 15.18 -21.13
N ALA A 368 23.43 14.55 -19.98
CA ALA A 368 22.70 15.18 -18.89
C ALA A 368 23.43 16.44 -18.41
N ASP A 369 22.71 17.55 -18.21
CA ASP A 369 23.27 18.80 -17.70
C ASP A 369 23.69 18.65 -16.23
N PRO A 370 25.00 18.66 -15.91
CA PRO A 370 25.49 18.49 -14.55
C PRO A 370 25.31 19.75 -13.68
N ASN A 371 24.89 20.87 -14.28
CA ASN A 371 24.63 22.14 -13.61
C ASN A 371 23.12 22.42 -13.42
N ALA A 372 22.26 21.49 -13.83
CA ALA A 372 20.84 21.59 -13.55
C ALA A 372 20.60 21.65 -12.03
N VAL A 373 19.74 22.57 -11.62
CA VAL A 373 19.32 22.74 -10.23
C VAL A 373 17.81 22.64 -10.12
N ARG A 374 17.34 22.24 -8.95
CA ARG A 374 15.92 22.28 -8.64
C ARG A 374 15.41 23.71 -8.62
N ASN A 375 14.19 23.93 -9.13
CA ASN A 375 13.58 25.26 -9.19
C ASN A 375 13.11 25.76 -7.82
N ASP A 376 12.80 24.86 -6.89
CA ASP A 376 12.20 25.18 -5.58
C ASP A 376 13.20 25.36 -4.43
N THR A 377 14.42 24.86 -4.64
CA THR A 377 15.45 24.75 -3.59
C THR A 377 16.83 25.13 -4.08
N ARG A 378 17.05 25.27 -5.40
CA ARG A 378 18.35 25.47 -6.05
C ARG A 378 19.39 24.39 -5.78
N LYS A 379 18.98 23.21 -5.30
CA LYS A 379 19.89 22.08 -5.06
C LYS A 379 20.32 21.45 -6.38
N SER A 380 21.63 21.29 -6.57
CA SER A 380 22.26 20.61 -7.70
C SER A 380 22.42 19.11 -7.43
N SER A 381 22.73 18.31 -8.47
CA SER A 381 23.06 16.89 -8.29
C SER A 381 24.30 16.70 -7.41
N LEU A 382 25.30 17.59 -7.49
CA LEU A 382 26.46 17.56 -6.61
C LEU A 382 26.08 17.84 -5.14
N TRP A 383 25.16 18.76 -4.89
CA TRP A 383 24.64 19.03 -3.55
C TRP A 383 24.01 17.76 -2.94
N TYR A 384 23.17 17.05 -3.70
CA TYR A 384 22.58 15.79 -3.24
C TYR A 384 23.62 14.68 -3.06
N ALA A 385 24.52 14.50 -4.02
CA ALA A 385 25.57 13.48 -3.95
C ALA A 385 26.52 13.70 -2.76
N SER A 386 26.74 14.94 -2.34
CA SER A 386 27.59 15.30 -1.19
C SER A 386 27.07 14.80 0.16
N LYS A 387 25.79 14.40 0.24
CA LYS A 387 25.23 13.72 1.41
C LYS A 387 25.69 12.27 1.56
N SER A 388 26.22 11.69 0.48
CA SER A 388 26.61 10.29 0.40
C SER A 388 28.12 10.10 0.56
N ASN A 389 28.54 8.84 0.55
CA ASN A 389 29.95 8.44 0.47
C ASN A 389 30.34 7.95 -0.94
N ASP A 390 29.48 8.16 -1.95
CA ASP A 390 29.75 7.68 -3.29
C ASP A 390 30.71 8.61 -4.04
N MET A 391 32.00 8.34 -3.87
CA MET A 391 33.06 9.08 -4.52
C MET A 391 33.03 8.97 -6.06
N ASN A 392 32.44 7.92 -6.64
CA ASN A 392 32.40 7.76 -8.10
C ASN A 392 31.41 8.74 -8.71
N ALA A 393 30.20 8.84 -8.15
CA ALA A 393 29.22 9.83 -8.57
C ALA A 393 29.72 11.27 -8.37
N ILE A 394 30.32 11.57 -7.21
CA ILE A 394 30.85 12.90 -6.91
C ILE A 394 31.98 13.28 -7.87
N ARG A 395 32.93 12.37 -8.13
CA ARG A 395 34.01 12.61 -9.11
C ARG A 395 33.46 12.83 -10.50
N SER A 396 32.47 12.04 -10.92
CA SER A 396 31.86 12.15 -12.25
C SER A 396 31.18 13.51 -12.43
N LEU A 397 30.43 13.98 -11.44
CA LEU A 397 29.78 15.30 -11.47
C LEU A 397 30.81 16.44 -11.54
N VAL A 398 31.84 16.42 -10.69
CA VAL A 398 32.88 17.46 -10.70
C VAL A 398 33.67 17.45 -12.01
N GLN A 399 34.02 16.27 -12.54
CA GLN A 399 34.71 16.13 -13.83
C GLN A 399 33.84 16.56 -15.02
N ALA A 400 32.53 16.47 -14.91
CA ALA A 400 31.57 16.98 -15.90
C ALA A 400 31.46 18.52 -15.90
N GLY A 401 32.17 19.21 -15.00
CA GLY A 401 32.16 20.67 -14.91
C GLY A 401 31.01 21.22 -14.06
N THR A 402 30.52 20.47 -13.08
CA THR A 402 29.63 21.06 -12.06
C THR A 402 30.35 22.16 -11.28
N ASP A 403 29.70 23.29 -11.07
CA ASP A 403 30.19 24.30 -10.12
C ASP A 403 30.15 23.76 -8.67
N VAL A 404 31.34 23.50 -8.13
CA VAL A 404 31.58 22.98 -6.77
C VAL A 404 31.09 23.92 -5.67
N ASN A 405 30.90 25.21 -5.99
CA ASN A 405 30.43 26.25 -5.10
C ASN A 405 28.94 26.58 -5.28
N THR A 406 28.20 25.74 -6.02
CA THR A 406 26.73 25.83 -6.05
C THR A 406 26.14 25.88 -4.65
N SER A 407 25.00 26.53 -4.49
CA SER A 407 24.31 26.60 -3.20
C SER A 407 22.81 26.52 -3.37
N ASP A 408 22.17 25.93 -2.37
CA ASP A 408 20.71 25.91 -2.24
C ASP A 408 20.18 27.29 -1.80
N ASP A 409 18.86 27.44 -1.68
CA ASP A 409 18.23 28.69 -1.20
C ASP A 409 18.61 29.08 0.23
N SER A 410 19.16 28.14 0.99
CA SER A 410 19.72 28.40 2.33
C SER A 410 21.20 28.80 2.28
N ARG A 411 21.75 29.05 1.08
CA ARG A 411 23.17 29.29 0.80
C ARG A 411 24.09 28.14 1.23
N ARG A 412 23.55 26.93 1.40
CA ARG A 412 24.36 25.76 1.77
C ARG A 412 25.01 25.16 0.54
N THR A 413 26.33 25.07 0.58
CA THR A 413 27.15 24.49 -0.49
C THR A 413 27.29 22.98 -0.36
N PRO A 414 27.68 22.25 -1.44
CA PRO A 414 28.12 20.86 -1.38
C PRO A 414 29.13 20.59 -0.24
N LEU A 415 30.10 21.50 -0.04
CA LEU A 415 31.08 21.39 1.03
C LEU A 415 30.43 21.43 2.41
N ILE A 416 29.56 22.42 2.67
CA ILE A 416 28.82 22.52 3.94
C ILE A 416 27.99 21.25 4.17
N GLU A 417 27.33 20.73 3.13
CA GLU A 417 26.50 19.52 3.27
C GLU A 417 27.35 18.27 3.57
N ALA A 418 28.46 18.06 2.86
CA ALA A 418 29.41 16.97 3.12
C ALA A 418 29.98 17.03 4.55
N THR A 419 30.30 18.23 5.02
CA THR A 419 30.75 18.47 6.40
C THR A 419 29.67 18.12 7.41
N CYS A 420 28.41 18.50 7.15
CA CYS A 420 27.30 18.10 7.99
C CYS A 420 27.09 16.58 7.98
N CYS A 421 27.35 15.88 6.89
CA CYS A 421 27.28 14.41 6.87
C CYS A 421 28.49 13.74 7.56
N GLY A 422 29.56 14.47 7.82
CA GLY A 422 30.78 13.95 8.47
C GLY A 422 31.70 13.19 7.51
N ASN A 423 31.51 13.34 6.19
CA ASN A 423 32.19 12.55 5.17
C ASN A 423 33.53 13.20 4.79
N LEU A 424 34.59 12.95 5.58
CA LEU A 424 35.91 13.56 5.38
C LEU A 424 36.47 13.35 3.96
N ALA A 425 36.27 12.17 3.35
CA ALA A 425 36.75 11.90 2.00
C ALA A 425 36.10 12.81 0.94
N VAL A 426 34.80 13.10 1.10
CA VAL A 426 34.06 14.01 0.22
C VAL A 426 34.50 15.45 0.46
N VAL A 427 34.61 15.87 1.74
CA VAL A 427 35.13 17.19 2.12
C VAL A 427 36.52 17.42 1.51
N TRP A 428 37.42 16.45 1.65
CA TRP A 428 38.76 16.50 1.08
C TRP A 428 38.72 16.72 -0.42
N PHE A 429 37.92 15.92 -1.13
CA PHE A 429 37.83 15.99 -2.58
C PHE A 429 37.20 17.29 -3.09
N LEU A 430 36.16 17.80 -2.42
CA LEU A 430 35.52 19.06 -2.80
C LEU A 430 36.48 20.25 -2.65
N VAL A 431 37.25 20.30 -1.55
CA VAL A 431 38.27 21.35 -1.34
C VAL A 431 39.39 21.25 -2.37
N ASP A 432 39.90 20.05 -2.65
CA ASP A 432 40.89 19.81 -3.72
C ASP A 432 40.36 20.21 -5.10
N SER A 433 39.04 20.12 -5.30
CA SER A 433 38.33 20.53 -6.52
C SER A 433 37.97 22.02 -6.56
N GLY A 434 38.42 22.84 -5.60
CA GLY A 434 38.22 24.29 -5.58
C GLY A 434 36.98 24.79 -4.84
N ALA A 435 36.40 23.98 -3.94
CA ALA A 435 35.35 24.47 -3.04
C ALA A 435 35.91 25.53 -2.08
N ASP A 436 35.22 26.66 -1.96
CA ASP A 436 35.57 27.72 -1.03
C ASP A 436 35.20 27.31 0.40
N VAL A 437 36.24 27.13 1.23
CA VAL A 437 36.12 26.70 2.63
C VAL A 437 35.42 27.72 3.53
N ASN A 438 35.35 28.99 3.10
CA ASN A 438 34.80 30.12 3.87
C ASN A 438 33.41 30.53 3.40
N ASN A 439 32.80 29.79 2.47
CA ASN A 439 31.40 30.02 2.11
C ASN A 439 30.48 29.85 3.34
N VAL A 440 29.52 30.77 3.48
CA VAL A 440 28.56 30.80 4.58
C VAL A 440 27.14 30.52 4.13
N ASP A 441 26.39 29.79 4.95
CA ASP A 441 24.95 29.62 4.80
C ASP A 441 24.15 30.87 5.27
N ASN A 442 22.81 30.81 5.22
CA ASN A 442 21.93 31.91 5.66
C ASN A 442 22.03 32.25 7.16
N TYR A 443 22.67 31.40 7.97
CA TYR A 443 22.96 31.66 9.38
C TYR A 443 24.38 32.23 9.59
N GLY A 444 25.14 32.45 8.52
CA GLY A 444 26.53 32.86 8.59
C GLY A 444 27.47 31.71 8.95
N GLN A 445 27.06 30.44 8.83
CA GLN A 445 27.88 29.29 9.23
C GLN A 445 28.75 28.81 8.08
N THR A 446 30.06 28.76 8.30
CA THR A 446 31.03 28.09 7.43
C THR A 446 31.04 26.59 7.65
N ALA A 447 31.71 25.85 6.75
CA ALA A 447 31.97 24.42 6.95
C ALA A 447 32.69 24.16 8.28
N LEU A 448 33.62 25.03 8.70
CA LEU A 448 34.32 24.92 9.97
C LEU A 448 33.37 24.97 11.17
N ILE A 449 32.40 25.89 11.15
CA ILE A 449 31.39 26.01 12.21
C ILE A 449 30.54 24.74 12.30
N HIS A 450 30.10 24.19 11.16
CA HIS A 450 29.33 22.95 11.12
C HIS A 450 30.14 21.74 11.63
N ALA A 451 31.43 21.66 11.29
CA ALA A 451 32.33 20.61 11.77
C ALA A 451 32.55 20.69 13.29
N ALA A 452 32.76 21.91 13.81
CA ALA A 452 32.96 22.16 15.24
C ALA A 452 31.70 21.84 16.06
N LYS A 453 30.51 22.23 15.58
CA LYS A 453 29.22 21.86 16.20
C LYS A 453 29.02 20.35 16.34
N LYS A 454 29.53 19.58 15.37
CA LYS A 454 29.47 18.11 15.37
C LYS A 454 30.63 17.46 16.12
N GLY A 455 31.62 18.24 16.57
CA GLY A 455 32.82 17.73 17.24
C GLY A 455 33.72 16.86 16.34
N ASN A 456 33.67 17.03 15.02
CA ASN A 456 34.46 16.23 14.08
C ASN A 456 35.85 16.86 13.89
N VAL A 457 36.79 16.46 14.74
CA VAL A 457 38.17 17.00 14.79
C VAL A 457 38.92 16.83 13.47
N ASP A 458 38.71 15.73 12.74
CA ASP A 458 39.45 15.47 11.49
C ASP A 458 39.02 16.43 10.38
N ILE A 459 37.71 16.70 10.26
CA ILE A 459 37.21 17.72 9.32
C ILE A 459 37.65 19.12 9.76
N VAL A 460 37.58 19.44 11.05
CA VAL A 460 38.06 20.73 11.58
C VAL A 460 39.54 20.94 11.23
N ARG A 461 40.37 19.93 11.48
CA ARG A 461 41.81 19.95 11.16
C ARG A 461 42.04 20.18 9.68
N PHE A 462 41.34 19.42 8.84
CA PHE A 462 41.48 19.54 7.40
C PHE A 462 41.07 20.93 6.90
N LEU A 463 39.93 21.47 7.34
CA LEU A 463 39.44 22.78 6.91
C LEU A 463 40.39 23.92 7.31
N ILE A 464 40.91 23.90 8.55
CA ILE A 464 41.89 24.92 9.02
C ILE A 464 43.19 24.85 8.21
N GLN A 465 43.69 23.65 7.91
CA GLN A 465 44.89 23.48 7.08
C GLN A 465 44.69 24.02 5.65
N ASN A 466 43.45 24.14 5.18
CA ASN A 466 43.10 24.67 3.86
C ASN A 466 42.55 26.11 3.92
N GLY A 467 42.84 26.85 4.99
CA GLY A 467 42.58 28.29 5.05
C GLY A 467 41.20 28.69 5.57
N ALA A 468 40.51 27.80 6.29
CA ALA A 468 39.26 28.17 6.96
C ALA A 468 39.50 29.25 8.04
N GLU A 469 38.66 30.28 8.04
CA GLU A 469 38.72 31.41 8.98
C GLU A 469 38.28 30.97 10.39
N MET A 470 39.26 30.78 11.27
CA MET A 470 39.07 30.15 12.59
C MET A 470 38.18 30.96 13.56
N ASN A 471 38.22 32.28 13.46
CA ASN A 471 37.55 33.19 14.38
C ASN A 471 36.26 33.79 13.80
N ASP A 472 35.72 33.18 12.74
CA ASP A 472 34.44 33.58 12.19
C ASP A 472 33.33 33.44 13.22
N ILE A 473 32.43 34.42 13.20
CA ILE A 473 31.34 34.55 14.14
C ILE A 473 30.03 34.23 13.42
N SER A 474 29.44 33.08 13.74
CA SER A 474 28.11 32.68 13.29
C SER A 474 27.13 32.80 14.44
N CYS A 475 25.99 33.49 14.27
CA CYS A 475 25.01 33.66 15.34
C CYS A 475 25.63 34.15 16.67
N SER A 476 26.67 34.98 16.58
CA SER A 476 27.48 35.44 17.72
C SER A 476 28.40 34.40 18.37
N TRP A 477 28.62 33.23 17.77
CA TRP A 477 29.44 32.15 18.30
C TRP A 477 30.63 31.84 17.39
N THR A 478 31.77 31.49 17.99
CA THR A 478 32.96 31.03 17.27
C THR A 478 32.97 29.51 17.12
N ALA A 479 33.82 28.99 16.23
CA ALA A 479 34.05 27.54 16.12
C ALA A 479 34.45 26.91 17.48
N LEU A 480 35.27 27.60 18.27
CA LEU A 480 35.67 27.14 19.61
C LEU A 480 34.46 27.02 20.55
N MET A 481 33.55 27.99 20.58
CA MET A 481 32.36 27.91 21.43
C MET A 481 31.46 26.73 21.04
N TYR A 482 31.27 26.50 19.75
CA TYR A 482 30.50 25.35 19.26
C TYR A 482 31.18 24.01 19.56
N ALA A 483 32.51 23.93 19.46
CA ALA A 483 33.26 22.74 19.86
C ALA A 483 33.10 22.46 21.37
N VAL A 484 33.11 23.49 22.21
CA VAL A 484 32.85 23.35 23.65
C VAL A 484 31.42 22.88 23.92
N GLU A 485 30.42 23.45 23.26
CA GLU A 485 29.01 23.03 23.39
C GLU A 485 28.83 21.56 22.97
N SER A 486 29.54 21.11 21.93
CA SER A 486 29.51 19.71 21.50
C SER A 486 30.13 18.73 22.51
N GLY A 487 30.92 19.23 23.47
CA GLY A 487 31.67 18.42 24.42
C GLY A 487 32.88 17.68 23.82
N SER A 488 33.28 18.02 22.59
CA SER A 488 34.39 17.35 21.89
C SER A 488 35.74 17.87 22.38
N LEU A 489 36.33 17.17 23.36
CA LEU A 489 37.65 17.50 23.92
C LEU A 489 38.72 17.61 22.84
N ASP A 490 38.77 16.65 21.90
CA ASP A 490 39.76 16.62 20.82
C ASP A 490 39.65 17.83 19.88
N THR A 491 38.41 18.24 19.56
CA THR A 491 38.18 19.41 18.71
C THR A 491 38.57 20.69 19.44
N VAL A 492 38.20 20.82 20.72
CA VAL A 492 38.61 21.97 21.54
C VAL A 492 40.12 22.02 21.67
N GLN A 493 40.77 20.89 21.97
CA GLN A 493 42.22 20.81 22.08
C GLN A 493 42.90 21.26 20.80
N PHE A 494 42.50 20.71 19.66
CA PHE A 494 43.08 21.07 18.39
C PHE A 494 42.88 22.56 18.07
N LEU A 495 41.68 23.11 18.26
CA LEU A 495 41.41 24.54 18.04
C LEU A 495 42.29 25.45 18.92
N LEU A 496 42.54 25.07 20.17
CA LEU A 496 43.44 25.80 21.05
C LEU A 496 44.90 25.69 20.60
N GLU A 497 45.34 24.51 20.16
CA GLU A 497 46.70 24.28 19.63
C GLU A 497 47.01 25.14 18.40
N VAL A 498 46.00 25.38 17.55
CA VAL A 498 46.14 26.27 16.37
C VAL A 498 45.83 27.75 16.67
N GLY A 499 45.58 28.11 17.94
CA GLY A 499 45.51 29.49 18.40
C GLY A 499 44.13 30.15 18.34
N ALA A 500 43.04 29.38 18.47
CA ALA A 500 41.69 29.94 18.56
C ALA A 500 41.56 30.96 19.70
N ASP A 501 40.91 32.11 19.43
CA ASP A 501 40.79 33.16 20.42
C ASP A 501 39.74 32.80 21.50
N VAL A 502 40.24 32.46 22.69
CA VAL A 502 39.43 32.11 23.86
C VAL A 502 38.71 33.30 24.51
N SER A 503 39.10 34.53 24.14
CA SER A 503 38.60 35.77 24.74
C SER A 503 37.34 36.31 24.08
N ILE A 504 37.01 35.84 22.87
CA ILE A 504 35.80 36.23 22.17
C ILE A 504 34.58 35.82 23.02
N ALA A 505 33.65 36.76 23.19
CA ALA A 505 32.39 36.55 23.91
C ALA A 505 31.22 36.65 22.95
N ASN A 506 30.19 35.82 23.15
CA ASN A 506 28.97 35.90 22.36
C ASN A 506 28.09 37.09 22.79
N SER A 507 26.92 37.23 22.19
CA SER A 507 25.99 38.34 22.42
C SER A 507 25.46 38.43 23.85
N HIS A 508 25.62 37.36 24.64
CA HIS A 508 25.27 37.32 26.06
C HIS A 508 26.49 37.57 26.97
N GLY A 509 27.65 37.87 26.39
CA GLY A 509 28.92 38.01 27.11
C GLY A 509 29.54 36.68 27.53
N HIS A 510 29.05 35.54 27.02
CA HIS A 510 29.60 34.22 27.35
C HIS A 510 30.80 33.88 26.45
N THR A 511 31.94 33.60 27.07
CA THR A 511 33.15 33.07 26.42
C THR A 511 33.12 31.54 26.39
N ALA A 512 34.04 30.92 25.64
CA ALA A 512 34.16 29.45 25.58
C ALA A 512 34.33 28.80 26.96
N ILE A 513 35.08 29.43 27.88
CA ILE A 513 35.24 28.94 29.26
C ILE A 513 33.94 29.02 30.07
N TYR A 514 33.12 30.06 29.85
CA TYR A 514 31.83 30.18 30.53
C TYR A 514 30.93 29.03 30.11
N ILE A 515 30.86 28.74 28.81
CA ILE A 515 30.07 27.63 28.25
C ILE A 515 30.54 26.31 28.86
N ALA A 516 31.85 26.03 28.91
CA ALA A 516 32.39 24.83 29.53
C ALA A 516 31.96 24.65 30.99
N SER A 517 31.95 25.74 31.77
CA SER A 517 31.48 25.75 33.16
C SER A 517 29.98 25.48 33.27
N THR A 518 29.16 26.07 32.41
CA THR A 518 27.69 25.88 32.41
C THR A 518 27.30 24.44 32.13
N TYR A 519 27.99 23.78 31.20
CA TYR A 519 27.73 22.38 30.85
C TYR A 519 28.46 21.37 31.75
N GLY A 520 29.32 21.82 32.68
CA GLY A 520 30.04 20.97 33.61
C GLY A 520 31.21 20.20 32.99
N TYR A 521 31.75 20.65 31.86
CA TYR A 521 32.88 20.01 31.17
C TYR A 521 34.21 20.39 31.81
N THR A 522 34.54 19.74 32.94
CA THR A 522 35.70 20.05 33.79
C THR A 522 37.06 19.93 33.07
N GLU A 523 37.21 18.94 32.20
CA GLU A 523 38.45 18.75 31.41
C GLU A 523 38.61 19.84 30.35
N ILE A 524 37.56 20.12 29.58
CA ILE A 524 37.53 21.22 28.60
C ILE A 524 37.77 22.58 29.29
N HIS A 525 37.14 22.82 30.44
CA HIS A 525 37.37 24.02 31.24
C HIS A 525 38.84 24.16 31.64
N SER A 526 39.44 23.09 32.16
CA SER A 526 40.85 23.07 32.56
C SER A 526 41.78 23.31 31.37
N LEU A 527 41.44 22.77 30.21
CA LEU A 527 42.20 22.93 28.97
C LEU A 527 42.16 24.38 28.44
N ILE A 528 40.99 25.02 28.45
CA ILE A 528 40.85 26.43 28.06
C ILE A 528 41.60 27.35 29.03
N MET A 529 41.55 27.07 30.34
CA MET A 529 42.30 27.81 31.36
C MET A 529 43.80 27.80 31.13
N GLN A 530 44.36 26.67 30.68
CA GLN A 530 45.80 26.54 30.40
C GLN A 530 46.22 27.37 29.18
N ASN A 531 45.30 27.64 28.25
CA ASN A 531 45.54 28.37 27.01
C ASN A 531 45.08 29.84 27.06
N MET A 532 44.63 30.33 28.22
CA MET A 532 44.31 31.74 28.41
C MET A 532 45.56 32.62 28.54
N PRO A 533 45.62 33.80 27.89
CA PRO A 533 46.71 34.75 28.12
C PRO A 533 46.71 35.23 29.58
N ARG A 534 47.91 35.29 30.19
CA ARG A 534 48.09 35.59 31.63
C ARG A 534 47.45 36.91 32.10
N SER A 535 47.19 37.86 31.20
CA SER A 535 46.47 39.11 31.48
C SER A 535 44.99 38.91 31.83
N SER A 536 44.33 37.91 31.26
CA SER A 536 42.89 37.66 31.43
C SER A 536 42.54 36.97 32.76
N LEU A 537 43.50 36.25 33.35
CA LEU A 537 43.38 35.60 34.66
C LEU A 537 43.26 36.59 35.83
N THR A 538 43.56 37.88 35.62
CA THR A 538 43.59 38.90 36.68
C THR A 538 42.31 39.73 36.78
N ALA A 539 41.43 39.70 35.78
CA ALA A 539 40.18 40.48 35.77
C ALA A 539 39.06 39.88 36.65
N GLY A 540 39.16 38.60 37.02
CA GLY A 540 38.16 37.89 37.84
C GLY A 540 38.31 38.03 39.36
N LYS A 541 39.27 38.81 39.86
CA LYS A 541 39.50 38.97 41.32
C LYS A 541 38.79 40.16 41.99
N ASN A 542 38.05 40.99 41.24
CA ASN A 542 37.36 42.17 41.78
C ASN A 542 35.86 42.11 41.54
N ILE A 543 35.16 41.15 42.13
CA ILE A 543 33.75 41.33 42.52
C ILE A 543 33.52 40.53 43.80
N SER A 544 33.64 41.21 44.93
CA SER A 544 33.22 40.76 46.27
C SER A 544 31.87 41.35 46.61
#